data_AF-A0A2N2HSM2-F1
#
_entry.id   AF-A0A2N2HSM2-F1
#
_cell.length_a   1.000
_cell.length_b   1.000
_cell.length_c   1.000
_cell.angle_alpha   90.00
_cell.angle_beta   90.00
_cell.angle_gamma   90.00
#
_symmetry.space_group_name_H-M   'P 1'
#
loop_
_entity.id
_entity.type
_entity.pdbx_description
1 polymer ?
#
loop_
_entity_poly.entity_id
_entity_poly.type
_entity_poly.pdbx_seq_one_letter_code
_entity_poly.pdbx_strand_id
1 'polypeptide(L)'
;MKRLIHYLHPILSPLGLFLLLALTWHSTANAVTSDSTDMVQKSYIGFYHRPADPGGLIYWTEKLDGKGGDMSAIIEAFANSTEARARYGTINGGNISAFISQIHLTMFNRDATAEELNFYSNGFNTGRLTSATIMLTVLNNAQGDDLLTINNKLAAANQFTWTVDPELDGRDYLVTYVADGVDFPAARDFLDAVTLDSSTIPTRSQTAAFIQAYIADPGDPVLDSLSPPSTPTDFLIAAFSSSRIDLSWSASTDNAGVTGYKIYRDGAYLISVAGTSTSDTGLAAQTPYCYQVSAFDAAGGESRPSTLACVTTQSDDAVSTTTHHHLLLVYPHTDVEYVKDGEALHYTGSMSDNLRTTVINAFRNLPNLITDGSDGVVSNTYDIVEISKPITKISQYNGNYYWLSNLDIQTELNQFAPKSKYDAVHVVWNNGSIDAYWGLGGTSVNNGTATFSSLIAGRSFWWTGIGEAFGEPFLHEWLHGVCYFYRARGYPMPRKNADGMKLHGYTKSSTEGWMGYYRDLMRGQVWEPEVSAYTGITEAAWKSGNPNSQGKTQ
;
A
#
# COMPACT_ATOMS: atom_id res chain seq x y z
N MET A 1 -9.48 27.97 -39.80
CA MET A 1 -10.51 28.37 -40.78
C MET A 1 -11.86 27.90 -40.30
N LYS A 2 -12.84 28.82 -40.27
CA LYS A 2 -14.24 28.58 -39.86
C LYS A 2 -15.06 28.00 -41.03
N ARG A 3 -16.08 27.19 -40.67
CA ARG A 3 -17.28 26.76 -41.43
C ARG A 3 -17.11 25.65 -42.48
N LEU A 4 -17.82 24.53 -42.30
CA LEU A 4 -19.14 24.31 -42.91
C LEU A 4 -19.89 23.14 -42.24
N ILE A 5 -21.19 23.34 -41.98
CA ILE A 5 -22.20 22.36 -41.54
C ILE A 5 -23.14 22.16 -42.74
N HIS A 6 -23.64 20.93 -42.98
CA HIS A 6 -25.02 20.54 -43.42
C HIS A 6 -24.97 19.16 -44.11
N TYR A 7 -25.88 18.17 -43.98
CA TYR A 7 -27.09 17.90 -43.18
C TYR A 7 -27.54 16.44 -43.49
N LEU A 8 -28.44 15.88 -42.65
CA LEU A 8 -29.40 14.76 -42.86
C LEU A 8 -29.10 13.34 -42.30
N HIS A 9 -29.95 12.96 -41.34
CA HIS A 9 -30.39 11.63 -40.83
C HIS A 9 -31.85 11.39 -41.33
N PRO A 10 -32.59 10.29 -40.99
CA PRO A 10 -32.25 8.88 -40.73
C PRO A 10 -33.25 7.87 -41.39
N ILE A 11 -32.93 6.56 -41.46
CA ILE A 11 -33.93 5.45 -41.42
C ILE A 11 -33.33 4.28 -40.61
N LEU A 12 -34.08 3.84 -39.59
CA LEU A 12 -33.83 2.69 -38.68
C LEU A 12 -34.03 1.34 -39.41
N SER A 13 -33.34 0.24 -39.10
CA SER A 13 -33.66 -0.70 -38.00
C SER A 13 -32.75 -1.98 -38.10
N PRO A 14 -32.81 -2.99 -37.20
CA PRO A 14 -31.66 -3.36 -36.36
C PRO A 14 -31.19 -4.81 -36.58
N LEU A 15 -29.90 -5.04 -36.87
CA LEU A 15 -29.24 -6.34 -36.67
C LEU A 15 -27.73 -6.16 -36.87
N GLY A 16 -26.95 -6.30 -35.80
CA GLY A 16 -25.49 -6.22 -35.85
C GLY A 16 -24.88 -5.49 -34.65
N LEU A 17 -25.29 -5.88 -33.44
CA LEU A 17 -24.69 -5.40 -32.21
C LEU A 17 -23.41 -6.22 -31.96
N PHE A 18 -22.23 -5.76 -32.39
CA PHE A 18 -20.94 -6.06 -31.76
C PHE A 18 -19.84 -5.13 -32.33
N LEU A 19 -19.03 -4.58 -31.42
CA LEU A 19 -17.81 -3.78 -31.64
C LEU A 19 -17.98 -2.34 -32.16
N LEU A 20 -18.05 -1.38 -31.23
CA LEU A 20 -17.16 -0.21 -31.10
C LEU A 20 -17.83 0.82 -30.17
N LEU A 21 -17.32 0.98 -28.95
CA LEU A 21 -17.63 2.12 -28.09
C LEU A 21 -16.49 2.29 -27.08
N ALA A 22 -15.56 3.21 -27.37
CA ALA A 22 -14.94 4.13 -26.41
C ALA A 22 -13.86 5.01 -27.09
N LEU A 23 -14.30 6.08 -27.76
CA LEU A 23 -13.65 7.41 -27.71
C LEU A 23 -14.66 8.27 -26.93
N THR A 24 -14.39 9.03 -25.88
CA THR A 24 -13.17 9.67 -25.38
C THR A 24 -13.36 9.95 -23.89
N TRP A 25 -12.39 9.61 -23.05
CA TRP A 25 -12.08 10.35 -21.83
C TRP A 25 -10.62 10.76 -21.95
N HIS A 26 -10.39 12.05 -22.24
CA HIS A 26 -9.07 12.66 -22.10
C HIS A 26 -8.79 12.79 -20.60
N SER A 27 -8.09 11.81 -20.02
CA SER A 27 -7.28 12.08 -18.84
C SER A 27 -5.94 12.61 -19.32
N THR A 28 -5.70 13.89 -19.08
CA THR A 28 -4.35 14.44 -18.95
C THR A 28 -3.69 13.77 -17.74
N ALA A 29 -3.17 12.57 -17.93
CA ALA A 29 -2.16 11.96 -17.08
C ALA A 29 -0.87 12.02 -17.89
N ASN A 30 0.08 12.81 -17.39
CA ASN A 30 1.36 13.15 -17.99
C ASN A 30 1.96 12.04 -18.86
N ALA A 31 2.17 12.33 -20.15
CA ALA A 31 3.16 11.65 -20.94
C ALA A 31 4.53 11.93 -20.31
N VAL A 32 5.10 10.94 -19.64
CA VAL A 32 6.55 10.88 -19.44
C VAL A 32 7.14 10.55 -20.81
N THR A 33 7.97 11.45 -21.32
CA THR A 33 8.55 11.47 -22.67
C THR A 33 9.57 10.34 -22.87
N SER A 34 9.37 9.50 -23.89
CA SER A 34 10.25 8.40 -24.28
C SER A 34 11.47 8.86 -25.14
N ASP A 35 12.34 9.74 -24.66
CA ASP A 35 13.51 10.18 -25.47
C ASP A 35 14.83 10.19 -24.67
N SER A 36 14.92 10.94 -23.56
CA SER A 36 16.18 11.11 -22.81
C SER A 36 16.74 9.84 -22.19
N THR A 37 15.90 8.98 -21.59
CA THR A 37 16.36 7.71 -20.98
C THR A 37 16.94 6.77 -22.03
N ASP A 38 16.29 6.63 -23.18
CA ASP A 38 16.78 5.80 -24.29
C ASP A 38 18.07 6.37 -24.89
N MET A 39 18.20 7.70 -24.98
CA MET A 39 19.42 8.38 -25.42
C MET A 39 20.60 8.14 -24.45
N VAL A 40 20.33 8.17 -23.15
CA VAL A 40 21.34 7.83 -22.12
C VAL A 40 21.70 6.35 -22.20
N GLN A 41 20.74 5.44 -22.29
CA GLN A 41 21.01 4.00 -22.40
C GLN A 41 21.83 3.68 -23.66
N LYS A 42 21.49 4.27 -24.81
CA LYS A 42 22.28 4.15 -26.05
C LYS A 42 23.69 4.72 -25.91
N SER A 43 23.90 5.74 -25.07
CA SER A 43 25.23 6.24 -24.75
C SER A 43 26.05 5.23 -23.95
N TYR A 44 25.44 4.56 -22.96
CA TYR A 44 26.07 3.46 -22.23
C TYR A 44 26.42 2.30 -23.17
N ILE A 45 25.51 1.93 -24.07
CA ILE A 45 25.77 0.89 -25.08
C ILE A 45 26.97 1.29 -25.94
N GLY A 46 26.99 2.45 -26.59
CA GLY A 46 28.08 2.70 -27.54
C GLY A 46 29.41 3.14 -26.91
N PHE A 47 29.43 3.79 -25.75
CA PHE A 47 30.69 4.10 -25.07
C PHE A 47 31.24 2.93 -24.26
N TYR A 48 30.38 2.15 -23.58
CA TYR A 48 30.83 1.17 -22.60
C TYR A 48 30.49 -0.28 -22.96
N HIS A 49 29.65 -0.49 -23.98
CA HIS A 49 29.15 -1.78 -24.44
C HIS A 49 28.39 -2.57 -23.38
N ARG A 50 27.75 -1.87 -22.43
CA ARG A 50 26.98 -2.49 -21.35
C ARG A 50 25.69 -1.71 -21.09
N PRO A 51 24.69 -2.32 -20.44
CA PRO A 51 23.55 -1.60 -19.89
C PRO A 51 23.98 -0.54 -18.87
N ALA A 52 23.19 0.52 -18.74
CA ALA A 52 23.44 1.50 -17.69
C ALA A 52 23.21 0.90 -16.30
N ASP A 53 24.03 1.31 -15.35
CA ASP A 53 23.67 1.15 -13.94
C ASP A 53 22.49 2.09 -13.60
N PRO A 54 21.54 1.68 -12.73
CA PRO A 54 20.33 2.46 -12.45
C PRO A 54 20.61 3.90 -12.01
N GLY A 55 21.52 4.09 -11.04
CA GLY A 55 21.88 5.42 -10.55
C GLY A 55 22.47 6.32 -11.63
N GLY A 56 23.32 5.78 -12.50
CA GLY A 56 23.85 6.49 -13.65
C GLY A 56 22.79 6.83 -14.68
N LEU A 57 21.87 5.91 -14.99
CA LEU A 57 20.75 6.15 -15.92
C LEU A 57 19.88 7.31 -15.42
N ILE A 58 19.51 7.32 -14.13
CA ILE A 58 18.74 8.38 -13.50
C ILE A 58 19.50 9.71 -13.59
N TYR A 59 20.74 9.74 -13.09
CA TYR A 59 21.55 10.96 -13.04
C TYR A 59 21.70 11.61 -14.42
N TRP A 60 22.07 10.82 -15.43
CA TRP A 60 22.31 11.36 -16.77
C TRP A 60 21.01 11.74 -17.48
N THR A 61 19.90 11.04 -17.22
CA THR A 61 18.59 11.41 -17.75
C THR A 61 18.17 12.78 -17.20
N GLU A 62 18.26 12.99 -15.88
CA GLU A 62 17.95 14.29 -15.27
C GLU A 62 18.84 15.43 -15.81
N LYS A 63 20.13 15.15 -16.01
CA LYS A 63 21.06 16.12 -16.62
C LYS A 63 20.67 16.46 -18.05
N LEU A 64 20.26 15.46 -18.84
CA LEU A 64 19.88 15.63 -20.24
C LEU A 64 18.55 16.41 -20.35
N ASP A 65 17.57 16.07 -19.52
CA ASP A 65 16.28 16.78 -19.44
C ASP A 65 16.48 18.25 -19.04
N GLY A 66 17.36 18.51 -18.07
CA GLY A 66 17.75 19.88 -17.67
C GLY A 66 18.46 20.68 -18.77
N LYS A 67 18.85 20.04 -19.87
CA LYS A 67 19.46 20.65 -21.07
C LYS A 67 18.55 20.57 -22.30
N GLY A 68 17.28 20.19 -22.13
CA GLY A 68 16.30 20.11 -23.21
C GLY A 68 16.60 19.00 -24.22
N GLY A 69 17.22 17.89 -23.78
CA GLY A 69 17.52 16.75 -24.64
C GLY A 69 18.82 16.86 -25.45
N ASP A 70 19.63 17.91 -25.23
CA ASP A 70 20.88 18.08 -25.99
C ASP A 70 21.98 17.12 -25.51
N MET A 71 22.17 16.03 -26.27
CA MET A 71 23.21 15.04 -25.96
C MET A 71 24.62 15.60 -25.97
N SER A 72 24.89 16.69 -26.71
CA SER A 72 26.22 17.30 -26.73
C SER A 72 26.67 17.73 -25.33
N ALA A 73 25.71 17.96 -24.41
CA ALA A 73 25.97 18.31 -23.03
C ALA A 73 26.46 17.15 -22.15
N ILE A 74 26.24 15.87 -22.54
CA ILE A 74 26.59 14.70 -21.73
C ILE A 74 27.66 13.80 -22.38
N ILE A 75 27.73 13.73 -23.71
CA ILE A 75 28.63 12.79 -24.43
C ILE A 75 30.12 13.03 -24.14
N GLU A 76 30.52 14.28 -23.87
CA GLU A 76 31.92 14.58 -23.51
C GLU A 76 32.30 14.00 -22.14
N ALA A 77 31.35 13.91 -21.19
CA ALA A 77 31.60 13.25 -19.91
C ALA A 77 31.76 11.74 -20.09
N PHE A 78 30.97 11.12 -20.98
CA PHE A 78 31.10 9.70 -21.29
C PHE A 78 32.43 9.38 -21.98
N ALA A 79 32.78 10.13 -23.03
CA ALA A 79 34.02 9.92 -23.78
C ALA A 79 35.29 10.09 -22.92
N ASN A 80 35.23 10.94 -21.89
CA ASN A 80 36.36 11.22 -21.01
C ASN A 80 36.33 10.45 -19.68
N SER A 81 35.35 9.57 -19.47
CA SER A 81 35.23 8.81 -18.24
C SER A 81 36.38 7.82 -18.05
N THR A 82 36.60 7.40 -16.81
CA THR A 82 37.59 6.36 -16.48
C THR A 82 37.31 5.07 -17.25
N GLU A 83 36.03 4.71 -17.42
CA GLU A 83 35.63 3.49 -18.13
C GLU A 83 35.92 3.59 -19.64
N ALA A 84 35.57 4.71 -20.29
CA ALA A 84 35.90 4.92 -21.71
C ALA A 84 37.42 4.87 -21.96
N ARG A 85 38.21 5.50 -21.07
CA ARG A 85 39.67 5.49 -21.15
C ARG A 85 40.26 4.10 -20.91
N ALA A 86 39.67 3.30 -20.02
CA ALA A 86 40.08 1.92 -19.82
C ALA A 86 39.82 1.06 -21.06
N ARG A 87 38.70 1.32 -21.76
CA ARG A 87 38.30 0.55 -22.96
C ARG A 87 39.08 0.94 -24.21
N TYR A 88 39.27 2.24 -24.45
CA TYR A 88 39.82 2.72 -25.73
C TYR A 88 41.18 3.41 -25.62
N GLY A 89 41.66 3.66 -24.39
CA GLY A 89 42.83 4.50 -24.16
C GLY A 89 42.59 5.96 -24.53
N THR A 90 43.67 6.73 -24.62
CA THR A 90 43.60 8.12 -25.09
C THR A 90 43.42 8.14 -26.61
N ILE A 91 42.24 8.56 -27.06
CA ILE A 91 41.93 8.68 -28.50
C ILE A 91 42.72 9.83 -29.13
N ASN A 92 43.40 9.53 -30.24
CA ASN A 92 44.19 10.45 -31.03
C ASN A 92 44.19 10.02 -32.51
N GLY A 93 44.80 10.82 -33.40
CA GLY A 93 44.79 10.54 -34.83
C GLY A 93 45.41 9.20 -35.24
N GLY A 94 46.27 8.62 -34.39
CA GLY A 94 46.89 7.31 -34.64
C GLY A 94 46.00 6.11 -34.32
N ASN A 95 44.99 6.25 -33.47
CA ASN A 95 44.10 5.15 -33.06
C ASN A 95 42.61 5.42 -33.32
N ILE A 96 42.26 6.57 -33.93
CA ILE A 96 40.87 6.94 -34.19
C ILE A 96 40.11 5.92 -35.04
N SER A 97 40.75 5.33 -36.05
CA SER A 97 40.11 4.30 -36.88
C SER A 97 39.76 3.05 -36.07
N ALA A 98 40.60 2.66 -35.11
CA ALA A 98 40.31 1.53 -34.23
C ALA A 98 39.14 1.84 -33.29
N PHE A 99 39.06 3.06 -32.76
CA PHE A 99 37.91 3.52 -31.99
C PHE A 99 36.62 3.47 -32.82
N ILE A 100 36.63 3.97 -34.06
CA ILE A 100 35.47 3.95 -34.97
C ILE A 100 35.02 2.51 -35.25
N SER A 101 35.95 1.58 -35.52
CA SER A 101 35.61 0.17 -35.71
C SER A 101 34.96 -0.42 -34.46
N GLN A 102 35.49 -0.13 -33.27
CA GLN A 102 34.96 -0.66 -32.01
C GLN A 102 33.55 -0.15 -31.69
N ILE A 103 33.25 1.13 -31.95
CA ILE A 103 31.88 1.65 -31.72
C ILE A 103 30.87 1.03 -32.70
N HIS A 104 31.25 0.74 -33.95
CA HIS A 104 30.38 0.05 -34.91
C HIS A 104 30.12 -1.41 -34.51
N LEU A 105 31.16 -2.12 -34.08
CA LEU A 105 31.02 -3.49 -33.55
C LEU A 105 30.11 -3.52 -32.32
N THR A 106 30.35 -2.60 -31.39
CA THR A 106 29.59 -2.45 -30.13
C THR A 106 28.10 -2.20 -30.40
N MET A 107 27.78 -1.24 -31.27
CA MET A 107 26.39 -0.83 -31.52
C MET A 107 25.65 -1.71 -32.53
N PHE A 108 26.34 -2.22 -33.55
CA PHE A 108 25.72 -2.79 -34.75
C PHE A 108 26.18 -4.21 -35.08
N ASN A 109 27.10 -4.81 -34.30
CA ASN A 109 27.69 -6.13 -34.55
C ASN A 109 28.32 -6.27 -35.96
N ARG A 110 28.83 -5.18 -36.53
CA ARG A 110 29.54 -5.18 -37.82
C ARG A 110 30.72 -4.24 -37.81
N ASP A 111 31.64 -4.47 -38.74
CA ASP A 111 32.73 -3.54 -39.01
C ASP A 111 32.21 -2.26 -39.68
N ALA A 112 32.90 -1.16 -39.42
CA ALA A 112 32.74 0.07 -40.19
C ALA A 112 33.26 -0.13 -41.62
N THR A 113 32.53 0.38 -42.60
CA THR A 113 32.95 0.40 -44.01
C THR A 113 34.18 1.31 -44.20
N ALA A 114 34.89 1.13 -45.32
CA ALA A 114 36.05 1.97 -45.64
C ALA A 114 35.65 3.46 -45.79
N GLU A 115 34.46 3.71 -46.30
CA GLU A 115 33.87 5.05 -46.46
C GLU A 115 33.56 5.69 -45.10
N GLU A 116 32.91 4.96 -44.18
CA GLU A 116 32.62 5.43 -42.82
C GLU A 116 33.93 5.73 -42.07
N LEU A 117 34.89 4.81 -42.10
CA LEU A 117 36.21 4.99 -41.46
C LEU A 117 36.91 6.25 -41.99
N ASN A 118 36.93 6.46 -43.31
CA ASN A 118 37.57 7.63 -43.89
C ASN A 118 36.84 8.93 -43.50
N PHE A 119 35.51 8.94 -43.54
CA PHE A 119 34.70 10.11 -43.20
C PHE A 119 34.92 10.57 -41.74
N TYR A 120 34.85 9.64 -40.79
CA TYR A 120 34.99 9.96 -39.37
C TYR A 120 36.44 10.25 -38.98
N SER A 121 37.41 9.48 -39.48
CA SER A 121 38.84 9.74 -39.20
C SER A 121 39.31 11.07 -39.78
N ASN A 122 38.86 11.45 -40.99
CA ASN A 122 39.16 12.76 -41.54
C ASN A 122 38.50 13.88 -40.70
N GLY A 123 37.23 13.70 -40.32
CA GLY A 123 36.54 14.65 -39.45
C GLY A 123 37.25 14.88 -38.11
N PHE A 124 37.80 13.81 -37.51
CA PHE A 124 38.61 13.91 -36.30
C PHE A 124 39.92 14.66 -36.53
N ASN A 125 40.69 14.23 -37.53
CA ASN A 125 42.03 14.77 -37.81
C ASN A 125 42.00 16.25 -38.25
N THR A 126 40.88 16.71 -38.81
CA THR A 126 40.67 18.11 -39.19
C THR A 126 40.06 18.96 -38.05
N GLY A 127 39.76 18.37 -36.90
CA GLY A 127 39.14 19.04 -35.74
C GLY A 127 37.65 19.33 -35.90
N ARG A 128 37.00 18.82 -36.96
CA ARG A 128 35.55 18.97 -37.18
C ARG A 128 34.73 18.12 -36.21
N LEU A 129 35.25 16.97 -35.80
CA LEU A 129 34.60 16.04 -34.89
C LEU A 129 35.54 15.70 -33.72
N THR A 130 34.97 15.56 -32.53
CA THR A 130 35.61 14.92 -31.36
C THR A 130 35.22 13.44 -31.30
N SER A 131 35.94 12.63 -30.52
CA SER A 131 35.57 11.22 -30.27
C SER A 131 34.14 11.10 -29.72
N ALA A 132 33.71 12.04 -28.87
CA ALA A 132 32.36 12.09 -28.36
C ALA A 132 31.32 12.36 -29.47
N THR A 133 31.57 13.37 -30.32
CA THR A 133 30.65 13.70 -31.42
C THR A 133 30.61 12.62 -32.51
N ILE A 134 31.68 11.84 -32.71
CA ILE A 134 31.69 10.71 -33.65
C ILE A 134 30.69 9.65 -33.18
N MET A 135 30.76 9.26 -31.91
CA MET A 135 29.85 8.30 -31.31
C MET A 135 28.37 8.73 -31.48
N LEU A 136 28.06 10.00 -31.16
CA LEU A 136 26.72 10.55 -31.36
C LEU A 136 26.30 10.57 -32.84
N THR A 137 27.22 10.94 -33.74
CA THR A 137 26.93 11.00 -35.18
C THR A 137 26.68 9.62 -35.75
N VAL A 138 27.44 8.59 -35.34
CA VAL A 138 27.23 7.20 -35.75
C VAL A 138 25.86 6.71 -35.27
N LEU A 139 25.53 6.94 -33.99
CA LEU A 139 24.23 6.56 -33.42
C LEU A 139 23.06 7.22 -34.15
N ASN A 140 23.13 8.53 -34.41
CA ASN A 140 22.05 9.29 -35.05
C ASN A 140 21.84 8.96 -36.53
N ASN A 141 22.86 8.42 -37.21
CA ASN A 141 22.77 8.01 -38.60
C ASN A 141 22.49 6.51 -38.77
N ALA A 142 22.27 5.77 -37.67
CA ALA A 142 21.88 4.36 -37.74
C ALA A 142 20.58 4.22 -38.53
N GLN A 143 20.58 3.33 -39.53
CA GLN A 143 19.45 3.06 -40.41
C GLN A 143 19.43 1.58 -40.81
N GLY A 144 18.29 1.08 -41.28
CA GLY A 144 18.16 -0.33 -41.69
C GLY A 144 18.56 -1.28 -40.57
N ASP A 145 19.44 -2.23 -40.89
CA ASP A 145 19.92 -3.27 -39.96
C ASP A 145 20.68 -2.70 -38.75
N ASP A 146 21.38 -1.58 -38.90
CA ASP A 146 22.07 -0.91 -37.79
C ASP A 146 21.06 -0.36 -36.77
N LEU A 147 20.00 0.28 -37.27
CA LEU A 147 18.94 0.83 -36.43
C LEU A 147 18.19 -0.30 -35.70
N LEU A 148 17.95 -1.42 -36.38
CA LEU A 148 17.32 -2.59 -35.77
C LEU A 148 18.20 -3.18 -34.68
N THR A 149 19.50 -3.37 -34.95
CA THR A 149 20.45 -3.95 -33.99
C THR A 149 20.59 -3.08 -32.74
N ILE A 150 20.77 -1.77 -32.88
CA ILE A 150 20.90 -0.88 -31.71
C ILE A 150 19.60 -0.79 -30.92
N ASN A 151 18.43 -0.89 -31.56
CA ASN A 151 17.15 -0.92 -30.86
C ASN A 151 16.91 -2.26 -30.14
N ASN A 152 17.35 -3.40 -30.69
CA ASN A 152 17.33 -4.68 -30.00
C ASN A 152 18.24 -4.65 -28.75
N LYS A 153 19.45 -4.09 -28.89
CA LYS A 153 20.37 -3.88 -27.76
C LYS A 153 19.80 -2.93 -26.71
N LEU A 154 19.15 -1.84 -27.13
CA LEU A 154 18.44 -0.94 -26.22
C LEU A 154 17.36 -1.69 -25.43
N ALA A 155 16.54 -2.51 -26.09
CA ALA A 155 15.50 -3.28 -25.41
C ALA A 155 16.08 -4.26 -24.38
N ALA A 156 17.15 -4.98 -24.73
CA ALA A 156 17.85 -5.88 -23.81
C ALA A 156 18.49 -5.12 -22.64
N ALA A 157 19.14 -4.00 -22.92
CA ALA A 157 19.78 -3.16 -21.91
C ALA A 157 18.77 -2.57 -20.93
N ASN A 158 17.61 -2.10 -21.40
CA ASN A 158 16.53 -1.61 -20.54
C ASN A 158 16.02 -2.72 -19.63
N GLN A 159 15.83 -3.94 -20.15
CA GLN A 159 15.44 -5.08 -19.31
C GLN A 159 16.47 -5.40 -18.24
N PHE A 160 17.77 -5.34 -18.58
CA PHE A 160 18.84 -5.56 -17.62
C PHE A 160 18.80 -4.52 -16.50
N THR A 161 18.79 -3.23 -16.86
CA THR A 161 18.77 -2.14 -15.86
C THR A 161 17.53 -2.20 -14.97
N TRP A 162 16.35 -2.52 -15.52
CA TRP A 162 15.12 -2.73 -14.73
C TRP A 162 15.13 -4.01 -13.89
N THR A 163 15.98 -4.98 -14.21
CA THR A 163 16.12 -6.17 -13.34
C THR A 163 17.03 -5.85 -12.16
N VAL A 164 18.02 -4.98 -12.35
CA VAL A 164 18.88 -4.47 -11.27
C VAL A 164 18.08 -3.58 -10.30
N ASP A 165 17.26 -2.67 -10.85
CA ASP A 165 16.39 -1.78 -10.09
C ASP A 165 15.02 -1.65 -10.81
N PRO A 166 14.00 -2.42 -10.40
CA PRO A 166 12.68 -2.40 -11.03
C PRO A 166 11.92 -1.09 -10.88
N GLU A 167 12.19 -0.33 -9.82
CA GLU A 167 11.53 0.95 -9.56
C GLU A 167 12.26 2.12 -10.22
N LEU A 168 13.53 1.90 -10.59
CA LEU A 168 14.44 2.87 -11.19
C LEU A 168 14.49 4.16 -10.36
N ASP A 169 14.56 4.01 -9.04
CA ASP A 169 14.52 5.11 -8.08
C ASP A 169 15.88 5.36 -7.42
N GLY A 170 16.89 4.53 -7.73
CA GLY A 170 18.24 4.66 -7.18
C GLY A 170 18.37 4.09 -5.77
N ARG A 171 17.38 3.33 -5.28
CA ARG A 171 17.34 2.67 -3.97
C ARG A 171 16.92 1.21 -4.14
N ASP A 172 17.06 0.44 -3.07
CA ASP A 172 16.54 -0.93 -2.95
C ASP A 172 16.91 -1.86 -4.14
N TYR A 173 18.16 -1.76 -4.60
CA TYR A 173 18.66 -2.56 -5.73
C TYR A 173 18.51 -4.05 -5.45
N LEU A 174 18.00 -4.78 -6.44
CA LEU A 174 17.95 -6.24 -6.39
C LEU A 174 19.32 -6.87 -6.65
N VAL A 175 20.24 -6.12 -7.27
CA VAL A 175 21.55 -6.60 -7.69
C VAL A 175 22.60 -5.54 -7.38
N THR A 176 23.72 -5.95 -6.80
CA THR A 176 24.90 -5.10 -6.66
C THR A 176 25.64 -5.05 -8.00
N TYR A 177 25.22 -4.16 -8.89
CA TYR A 177 25.85 -3.98 -10.21
C TYR A 177 26.91 -2.86 -10.20
N VAL A 178 28.19 -3.22 -10.16
CA VAL A 178 29.29 -2.27 -9.92
C VAL A 178 30.46 -2.41 -10.89
N ALA A 179 31.35 -1.41 -10.88
CA ALA A 179 32.52 -1.37 -11.75
C ALA A 179 33.65 -2.28 -11.22
N ASP A 180 33.51 -3.58 -11.42
CA ASP A 180 34.51 -4.57 -11.01
C ASP A 180 35.02 -5.43 -12.18
N GLY A 181 35.79 -6.48 -11.84
CA GLY A 181 36.37 -7.39 -12.83
C GLY A 181 35.41 -8.47 -13.34
N VAL A 182 34.15 -8.49 -12.90
CA VAL A 182 33.17 -9.55 -13.14
C VAL A 182 31.93 -8.99 -13.83
N ASP A 183 31.27 -8.01 -13.21
CA ASP A 183 29.98 -7.45 -13.61
C ASP A 183 30.03 -6.78 -14.97
N PHE A 184 30.97 -5.86 -15.15
CA PHE A 184 31.07 -5.08 -16.40
C PHE A 184 31.46 -5.96 -17.59
N PRO A 185 32.42 -6.90 -17.46
CA PRO A 185 32.65 -7.92 -18.48
C PRO A 185 31.39 -8.76 -18.78
N ALA A 186 30.72 -9.32 -17.78
CA ALA A 186 29.53 -10.15 -17.99
C ALA A 186 28.37 -9.35 -18.64
N ALA A 187 28.15 -8.11 -18.22
CA ALA A 187 27.14 -7.23 -18.81
C ALA A 187 27.44 -6.86 -20.28
N ARG A 188 28.72 -6.89 -20.69
CA ARG A 188 29.13 -6.76 -22.09
C ARG A 188 28.83 -8.03 -22.88
N ASP A 189 29.17 -9.19 -22.33
CA ASP A 189 28.86 -10.49 -22.93
C ASP A 189 27.34 -10.66 -23.14
N PHE A 190 26.53 -10.14 -22.22
CA PHE A 190 25.06 -10.08 -22.35
C PHE A 190 24.62 -9.31 -23.60
N LEU A 191 25.23 -8.16 -23.91
CA LEU A 191 24.89 -7.37 -25.10
C LEU A 191 25.55 -7.89 -26.39
N ASP A 192 26.63 -8.68 -26.30
CA ASP A 192 27.22 -9.36 -27.45
C ASP A 192 26.31 -10.46 -28.00
N ALA A 193 25.50 -11.09 -27.14
CA ALA A 193 24.53 -12.10 -27.56
C ALA A 193 23.35 -11.52 -28.36
N VAL A 194 23.11 -10.20 -28.30
CA VAL A 194 21.98 -9.52 -28.95
C VAL A 194 22.38 -9.07 -30.36
N THR A 195 21.63 -9.50 -31.36
CA THR A 195 21.92 -9.29 -32.79
C THR A 195 20.75 -8.59 -33.52
N LEU A 196 20.83 -8.49 -34.84
CA LEU A 196 19.73 -8.00 -35.68
C LEU A 196 18.48 -8.90 -35.63
N ASP A 197 18.63 -10.18 -35.28
CA ASP A 197 17.51 -11.09 -35.08
C ASP A 197 16.81 -10.81 -33.74
N SER A 198 15.54 -10.39 -33.80
CA SER A 198 14.77 -10.05 -32.61
C SER A 198 14.55 -11.23 -31.64
N SER A 199 14.72 -12.48 -32.09
CA SER A 199 14.67 -13.65 -31.21
C SER A 199 15.86 -13.71 -30.23
N THR A 200 16.93 -12.96 -30.50
CA THR A 200 18.09 -12.83 -29.61
C THR A 200 17.88 -11.81 -28.49
N ILE A 201 16.76 -11.07 -28.49
CA ILE A 201 16.40 -10.20 -27.36
C ILE A 201 15.98 -11.09 -26.19
N PRO A 202 16.71 -11.08 -25.06
CA PRO A 202 16.36 -11.90 -23.91
C PRO A 202 15.01 -11.46 -23.34
N THR A 203 14.21 -12.45 -22.93
CA THR A 203 13.00 -12.22 -22.14
C THR A 203 13.38 -11.81 -20.71
N ARG A 204 12.42 -11.24 -19.96
CA ARG A 204 12.66 -10.84 -18.56
C ARG A 204 13.21 -12.00 -17.70
N SER A 205 12.67 -13.20 -17.89
CA SER A 205 13.12 -14.40 -17.18
C SER A 205 14.54 -14.81 -17.56
N GLN A 206 14.90 -14.73 -18.84
CA GLN A 206 16.27 -15.01 -19.29
C GLN A 206 17.26 -13.95 -18.79
N THR A 207 16.87 -12.68 -18.76
CA THR A 207 17.67 -11.58 -18.21
C THR A 207 17.92 -11.77 -16.71
N ALA A 208 16.87 -12.09 -15.93
CA ALA A 208 17.01 -12.38 -14.50
C ALA A 208 17.92 -13.60 -14.24
N ALA A 209 17.75 -14.68 -15.01
CA ALA A 209 18.60 -15.86 -14.89
C ALA A 209 20.07 -15.56 -15.23
N PHE A 210 20.32 -14.74 -16.25
CA PHE A 210 21.68 -14.28 -16.58
C PHE A 210 22.29 -13.48 -15.43
N ILE A 211 21.56 -12.48 -14.93
CA ILE A 211 22.01 -11.62 -13.83
C ILE A 211 22.34 -12.46 -12.60
N GLN A 212 21.50 -13.42 -12.22
CA GLN A 212 21.79 -14.28 -11.08
C GLN A 212 23.03 -15.16 -11.26
N ALA A 213 23.27 -15.63 -12.47
CA ALA A 213 24.38 -16.55 -12.74
C ALA A 213 25.73 -15.84 -12.83
N TYR A 214 25.74 -14.58 -13.28
CA TYR A 214 26.98 -13.91 -13.72
C TYR A 214 27.22 -12.50 -13.14
N ILE A 215 26.22 -11.90 -12.50
CA ILE A 215 26.29 -10.53 -11.94
C ILE A 215 26.00 -10.53 -10.43
N ALA A 216 25.01 -11.31 -9.98
CA ALA A 216 24.53 -11.23 -8.62
C ALA A 216 25.56 -11.75 -7.60
N ASP A 217 25.83 -10.93 -6.59
CA ASP A 217 26.69 -11.28 -5.47
C ASP A 217 25.94 -12.06 -4.38
N PRO A 218 26.63 -12.87 -3.55
CA PRO A 218 26.01 -13.48 -2.38
C PRO A 218 25.36 -12.44 -1.47
N GLY A 219 24.03 -12.52 -1.34
CA GLY A 219 23.23 -11.59 -0.54
C GLY A 219 22.41 -10.60 -1.36
N ASP A 220 22.61 -10.54 -2.67
CA ASP A 220 21.75 -9.75 -3.55
C ASP A 220 20.30 -10.29 -3.55
N PRO A 221 19.29 -9.43 -3.37
CA PRO A 221 17.87 -9.85 -3.36
C PRO A 221 17.43 -10.59 -4.62
N VAL A 222 18.09 -10.37 -5.76
CA VAL A 222 17.77 -11.09 -7.00
C VAL A 222 17.96 -12.59 -6.83
N LEU A 223 18.88 -13.07 -5.99
CA LEU A 223 19.10 -14.50 -5.76
C LEU A 223 17.93 -15.17 -5.04
N ASP A 224 17.15 -14.39 -4.29
CA ASP A 224 15.89 -14.80 -3.66
C ASP A 224 14.76 -14.91 -4.71
N SER A 225 14.67 -13.95 -5.63
CA SER A 225 13.58 -13.84 -6.61
C SER A 225 13.39 -15.04 -7.58
N LEU A 226 14.34 -15.96 -7.71
CA LEU A 226 14.17 -17.22 -8.50
C LEU A 226 14.09 -18.49 -7.64
N SER A 227 14.22 -18.38 -6.33
CA SER A 227 14.03 -19.48 -5.39
C SER A 227 12.79 -19.20 -4.55
N PRO A 228 11.58 -19.22 -5.13
CA PRO A 228 10.38 -18.90 -4.37
C PRO A 228 10.23 -19.84 -3.16
N PRO A 229 9.51 -19.42 -2.11
CA PRO A 229 9.30 -20.23 -0.93
C PRO A 229 8.76 -21.62 -1.25
N SER A 230 8.98 -22.57 -0.34
CA SER A 230 8.31 -23.88 -0.43
C SER A 230 6.79 -23.71 -0.41
N THR A 231 6.06 -24.58 -1.12
CA THR A 231 4.59 -24.60 -1.05
C THR A 231 4.10 -24.83 0.38
N PRO A 232 3.13 -24.04 0.88
CA PRO A 232 2.53 -24.28 2.19
C PRO A 232 1.88 -25.66 2.26
N THR A 233 2.10 -26.39 3.36
CA THR A 233 1.52 -27.72 3.60
C THR A 233 0.45 -27.67 4.69
N ASP A 234 -0.24 -28.80 4.92
CA ASP A 234 -1.26 -28.94 5.98
C ASP A 234 -2.34 -27.84 5.95
N PHE A 235 -2.78 -27.47 4.75
CA PHE A 235 -3.78 -26.43 4.57
C PHE A 235 -5.16 -26.94 5.02
N LEU A 236 -5.69 -26.32 6.08
CA LEU A 236 -6.96 -26.62 6.71
C LEU A 236 -7.90 -25.42 6.59
N ILE A 237 -9.17 -25.70 6.34
CA ILE A 237 -10.24 -24.71 6.35
C ILE A 237 -11.43 -25.21 7.17
N ALA A 238 -12.11 -24.29 7.87
CA ALA A 238 -13.27 -24.60 8.69
C ALA A 238 -14.34 -23.50 8.55
N ALA A 239 -15.57 -23.89 8.23
CA ALA A 239 -16.71 -22.98 8.26
C ALA A 239 -17.11 -22.69 9.71
N PHE A 240 -16.73 -21.51 10.19
CA PHE A 240 -16.93 -21.12 11.58
C PHE A 240 -18.36 -20.61 11.83
N SER A 241 -18.93 -19.86 10.88
CA SER A 241 -20.29 -19.32 10.95
C SER A 241 -20.97 -19.26 9.58
N SER A 242 -22.13 -18.59 9.49
CA SER A 242 -22.80 -18.33 8.22
C SER A 242 -22.05 -17.33 7.33
N SER A 243 -21.14 -16.54 7.90
CA SER A 243 -20.42 -15.48 7.20
C SER A 243 -18.90 -15.54 7.36
N ARG A 244 -18.36 -16.61 7.98
CA ARG A 244 -16.92 -16.74 8.28
C ARG A 244 -16.38 -18.14 8.01
N ILE A 245 -15.20 -18.18 7.37
CA ILE A 245 -14.36 -19.37 7.22
C ILE A 245 -12.98 -19.08 7.80
N ASP A 246 -12.47 -19.96 8.65
CA ASP A 246 -11.11 -19.89 9.18
C ASP A 246 -10.18 -20.78 8.38
N LEU A 247 -8.94 -20.31 8.16
CA LEU A 247 -7.91 -20.93 7.34
C LEU A 247 -6.61 -21.04 8.14
N SER A 248 -5.92 -22.17 8.04
CA SER A 248 -4.59 -22.37 8.63
C SER A 248 -3.71 -23.31 7.79
N TRP A 249 -2.39 -23.18 7.92
CA TRP A 249 -1.40 -23.99 7.22
C TRP A 249 -0.10 -24.11 8.01
N SER A 250 0.78 -25.01 7.57
CA SER A 250 2.16 -25.11 8.06
C SER A 250 3.06 -24.08 7.39
N ALA A 251 4.03 -23.56 8.14
CA ALA A 251 4.95 -22.54 7.64
C ALA A 251 5.81 -23.06 6.48
N SER A 252 5.94 -22.24 5.44
CA SER A 252 6.88 -22.45 4.35
C SER A 252 8.32 -22.11 4.78
N THR A 253 9.29 -22.66 4.07
CA THR A 253 10.71 -22.33 4.21
C THR A 253 11.22 -21.67 2.94
N ASP A 254 12.20 -20.80 3.12
CA ASP A 254 12.84 -20.04 2.05
C ASP A 254 14.30 -19.73 2.44
N ASN A 255 15.18 -19.49 1.47
CA ASN A 255 16.60 -19.19 1.73
C ASN A 255 16.86 -17.77 2.24
N ALA A 256 16.03 -16.78 1.86
CA ALA A 256 16.11 -15.42 2.37
C ALA A 256 14.99 -15.09 3.37
N GLY A 257 13.92 -15.87 3.37
CA GLY A 257 12.85 -15.85 4.35
C GLY A 257 11.48 -15.59 3.73
N VAL A 258 10.46 -16.20 4.32
CA VAL A 258 9.07 -16.02 3.87
C VAL A 258 8.53 -14.69 4.40
N THR A 259 8.11 -13.80 3.50
CA THR A 259 7.51 -12.51 3.84
C THR A 259 6.04 -12.66 4.23
N GLY A 260 5.33 -13.57 3.58
CA GLY A 260 3.95 -13.87 3.94
C GLY A 260 3.31 -14.91 3.02
N TYR A 261 1.99 -14.93 3.03
CA TYR A 261 1.18 -15.87 2.28
C TYR A 261 0.04 -15.15 1.56
N LYS A 262 -0.20 -15.48 0.30
CA LYS A 262 -1.37 -15.02 -0.47
C LYS A 262 -2.45 -16.09 -0.40
N ILE A 263 -3.66 -15.65 -0.08
CA ILE A 263 -4.86 -16.47 -0.01
C ILE A 263 -5.68 -16.20 -1.26
N TYR A 264 -6.15 -17.27 -1.87
CA TYR A 264 -7.01 -17.24 -3.04
C TYR A 264 -8.36 -17.82 -2.66
N ARG A 265 -9.45 -17.18 -3.09
CA ARG A 265 -10.83 -17.66 -2.96
C ARG A 265 -11.43 -17.82 -4.34
N ASP A 266 -11.95 -19.01 -4.62
CA ASP A 266 -12.58 -19.39 -5.90
C ASP A 266 -11.69 -19.06 -7.11
N GLY A 267 -10.37 -19.21 -6.95
CA GLY A 267 -9.35 -18.93 -7.97
C GLY A 267 -8.94 -17.47 -8.10
N ALA A 268 -9.55 -16.54 -7.36
CA ALA A 268 -9.18 -15.13 -7.34
C ALA A 268 -8.36 -14.80 -6.09
N TYR A 269 -7.40 -13.88 -6.22
CA TYR A 269 -6.66 -13.36 -5.06
C TYR A 269 -7.62 -12.67 -4.08
N LEU A 270 -7.54 -13.04 -2.80
CA LEU A 270 -8.34 -12.49 -1.71
C LEU A 270 -7.52 -11.48 -0.90
N ILE A 271 -6.44 -11.96 -0.27
CA ILE A 271 -5.64 -11.19 0.70
C ILE A 271 -4.25 -11.79 0.86
N SER A 272 -3.32 -11.02 1.44
CA SER A 272 -2.01 -11.51 1.90
C SER A 272 -1.86 -11.34 3.41
N VAL A 273 -1.28 -12.32 4.10
CA VAL A 273 -1.03 -12.29 5.55
C VAL A 273 0.39 -12.74 5.89
N ALA A 274 0.95 -12.24 6.99
CA ALA A 274 2.29 -12.65 7.44
C ALA A 274 2.29 -13.96 8.26
N GLY A 275 1.18 -14.26 8.93
CA GLY A 275 1.03 -15.46 9.77
C GLY A 275 0.66 -16.71 8.97
N THR A 276 0.53 -17.84 9.65
CA THR A 276 0.13 -19.13 9.06
C THR A 276 -1.35 -19.46 9.25
N SER A 277 -2.15 -18.43 9.51
CA SER A 277 -3.61 -18.53 9.62
C SER A 277 -4.27 -17.19 9.30
N THR A 278 -5.53 -17.25 8.87
CA THR A 278 -6.39 -16.07 8.67
C THR A 278 -7.87 -16.48 8.71
N SER A 279 -8.76 -15.48 8.69
CA SER A 279 -10.21 -15.66 8.57
C SER A 279 -10.73 -14.88 7.38
N ASP A 280 -11.61 -15.48 6.60
CA ASP A 280 -12.38 -14.81 5.55
C ASP A 280 -13.81 -14.57 6.06
N THR A 281 -14.22 -13.30 6.13
CA THR A 281 -15.49 -12.85 6.73
C THR A 281 -16.39 -12.16 5.70
N GLY A 282 -17.64 -11.86 6.08
CA GLY A 282 -18.61 -11.22 5.18
C GLY A 282 -19.14 -12.14 4.07
N LEU A 283 -19.03 -13.46 4.28
CA LEU A 283 -19.48 -14.47 3.33
C LEU A 283 -21.01 -14.63 3.36
N ALA A 284 -21.57 -15.16 2.28
CA ALA A 284 -22.97 -15.54 2.23
C ALA A 284 -23.19 -16.89 2.93
N ALA A 285 -24.31 -17.02 3.64
CA ALA A 285 -24.71 -18.26 4.30
C ALA A 285 -24.93 -19.41 3.31
N GLN A 286 -24.72 -20.65 3.78
CA GLN A 286 -24.90 -21.89 3.01
C GLN A 286 -24.23 -21.87 1.62
N THR A 287 -23.14 -21.14 1.48
CA THR A 287 -22.44 -20.94 0.20
C THR A 287 -21.11 -21.69 0.23
N PRO A 288 -20.82 -22.54 -0.77
CA PRO A 288 -19.53 -23.20 -0.88
C PRO A 288 -18.46 -22.20 -1.35
N TYR A 289 -17.33 -22.20 -0.66
CA TYR A 289 -16.14 -21.45 -1.03
C TYR A 289 -14.93 -22.37 -1.09
N CYS A 290 -14.07 -22.17 -2.08
CA CYS A 290 -12.84 -22.93 -2.25
C CYS A 290 -11.63 -22.01 -2.08
N TYR A 291 -10.61 -22.50 -1.38
CA TYR A 291 -9.41 -21.73 -1.06
C TYR A 291 -8.12 -22.44 -1.45
N GLN A 292 -7.10 -21.63 -1.71
CA GLN A 292 -5.70 -22.04 -1.79
C GLN A 292 -4.83 -20.99 -1.10
N VAL A 293 -3.64 -21.38 -0.69
CA VAL A 293 -2.64 -20.48 -0.13
C VAL A 293 -1.28 -20.70 -0.81
N SER A 294 -0.57 -19.63 -1.13
CA SER A 294 0.83 -19.66 -1.56
C SER A 294 1.67 -18.82 -0.59
N ALA A 295 2.92 -19.17 -0.39
CA ALA A 295 3.91 -18.32 0.27
C ALA A 295 4.58 -17.39 -0.75
N PHE A 296 5.02 -16.21 -0.28
CA PHE A 296 5.83 -15.27 -1.04
C PHE A 296 6.96 -14.67 -0.20
N ASP A 297 8.04 -14.30 -0.86
CA ASP A 297 9.24 -13.67 -0.28
C ASP A 297 9.27 -12.15 -0.54
N ALA A 298 10.31 -11.47 -0.05
CA ALA A 298 10.44 -10.01 -0.18
C ALA A 298 10.85 -9.61 -1.61
N ALA A 299 11.49 -10.52 -2.34
CA ALA A 299 11.92 -10.33 -3.72
C ALA A 299 10.80 -10.57 -4.76
N GLY A 300 9.59 -10.92 -4.29
CA GLY A 300 8.40 -11.12 -5.11
C GLY A 300 8.25 -12.54 -5.67
N GLY A 301 9.10 -13.49 -5.27
CA GLY A 301 8.95 -14.90 -5.58
C GLY A 301 7.71 -15.47 -4.90
N GLU A 302 6.91 -16.21 -5.65
CA GLU A 302 5.69 -16.86 -5.14
C GLU A 302 5.76 -18.37 -5.37
N SER A 303 5.52 -19.12 -4.30
CA SER A 303 5.48 -20.58 -4.32
C SER A 303 4.32 -21.12 -5.17
N ARG A 304 4.35 -22.43 -5.50
CA ARG A 304 3.13 -23.09 -6.00
C ARG A 304 2.06 -23.08 -4.90
N PRO A 305 0.77 -22.90 -5.26
CA PRO A 305 -0.30 -22.90 -4.27
C PRO A 305 -0.47 -24.27 -3.62
N SER A 306 -1.03 -24.27 -2.41
CA SER A 306 -1.45 -25.46 -1.68
C SER A 306 -2.52 -26.25 -2.44
N THR A 307 -2.84 -27.44 -1.92
CA THR A 307 -4.00 -28.20 -2.39
C THR A 307 -5.28 -27.39 -2.18
N LEU A 308 -6.13 -27.32 -3.21
CA LEU A 308 -7.46 -26.69 -3.14
C LEU A 308 -8.31 -27.35 -2.06
N ALA A 309 -8.83 -26.57 -1.13
CA ALA A 309 -9.76 -27.02 -0.10
C ALA A 309 -11.08 -26.25 -0.22
N CYS A 310 -12.22 -26.92 -0.09
CA CYS A 310 -13.54 -26.28 -0.17
C CYS A 310 -14.39 -26.57 1.07
N VAL A 311 -15.14 -25.58 1.54
CA VAL A 311 -16.06 -25.71 2.68
C VAL A 311 -17.31 -24.85 2.45
N THR A 312 -18.44 -25.22 3.04
CA THR A 312 -19.71 -24.46 2.93
C THR A 312 -19.95 -23.74 4.24
N THR A 313 -20.22 -22.42 4.17
CA THR A 313 -20.63 -21.63 5.34
C THR A 313 -21.89 -22.20 5.99
N GLN A 314 -22.06 -21.95 7.28
CA GLN A 314 -23.22 -22.45 8.03
C GLN A 314 -24.51 -21.74 7.58
N SER A 315 -25.68 -22.19 8.06
CA SER A 315 -26.93 -21.49 7.79
C SER A 315 -27.03 -20.16 8.54
N ASP A 316 -27.68 -19.17 7.92
CA ASP A 316 -28.26 -18.03 8.63
C ASP A 316 -29.50 -18.53 9.38
N ASP A 317 -29.28 -19.37 10.39
CA ASP A 317 -30.31 -19.55 11.40
C ASP A 317 -30.45 -18.20 12.06
N ALA A 318 -31.55 -17.48 11.79
CA ALA A 318 -31.78 -16.10 12.22
C ALA A 318 -31.31 -15.91 13.66
N VAL A 319 -30.07 -15.40 13.80
CA VAL A 319 -29.52 -15.14 15.11
C VAL A 319 -30.38 -14.02 15.66
N SER A 320 -31.03 -14.25 16.80
CA SER A 320 -31.71 -13.18 17.52
C SER A 320 -30.71 -12.04 17.74
N THR A 321 -30.77 -10.99 16.92
CA THR A 321 -29.82 -9.88 16.96
C THR A 321 -30.19 -8.90 18.07
N THR A 322 -29.20 -8.45 18.83
CA THR A 322 -29.38 -7.34 19.78
C THR A 322 -29.05 -6.03 19.07
N THR A 323 -30.05 -5.16 18.90
CA THR A 323 -29.83 -3.83 18.29
C THR A 323 -29.27 -2.85 19.32
N HIS A 324 -28.16 -2.17 19.00
CA HIS A 324 -27.65 -1.03 19.76
C HIS A 324 -27.98 0.30 19.05
N HIS A 325 -28.43 1.27 19.83
CA HIS A 325 -28.74 2.62 19.37
C HIS A 325 -27.66 3.59 19.85
N HIS A 326 -26.96 4.25 18.92
CA HIS A 326 -25.86 5.15 19.21
C HIS A 326 -26.26 6.62 18.98
N LEU A 327 -25.67 7.53 19.75
CA LEU A 327 -25.72 8.96 19.49
C LEU A 327 -24.30 9.50 19.41
N LEU A 328 -23.97 10.27 18.38
CA LEU A 328 -22.78 11.11 18.36
C LEU A 328 -23.17 12.58 18.59
N LEU A 329 -22.60 13.20 19.62
CA LEU A 329 -22.58 14.65 19.80
C LEU A 329 -21.23 15.19 19.36
N VAL A 330 -21.23 16.08 18.37
CA VAL A 330 -20.02 16.77 17.89
C VAL A 330 -20.02 18.19 18.43
N TYR A 331 -18.98 18.57 19.15
CA TYR A 331 -18.73 19.95 19.60
C TYR A 331 -17.59 20.56 18.78
N PRO A 332 -17.90 21.32 17.72
CA PRO A 332 -16.88 21.93 16.88
C PRO A 332 -16.16 23.08 17.60
N HIS A 333 -16.81 23.72 18.56
CA HIS A 333 -16.31 24.94 19.20
C HIS A 333 -16.04 24.71 20.70
N THR A 334 -14.95 25.28 21.18
CA THR A 334 -14.53 25.23 22.58
C THR A 334 -14.19 26.64 23.03
N ASP A 335 -14.67 27.03 24.20
CA ASP A 335 -14.43 28.33 24.82
C ASP A 335 -14.41 28.16 26.36
N VAL A 336 -13.25 27.79 26.90
CA VAL A 336 -13.14 27.27 28.27
C VAL A 336 -12.00 27.90 29.05
N GLU A 337 -12.25 28.20 30.31
CA GLU A 337 -11.21 28.51 31.29
C GLU A 337 -10.76 27.21 31.97
N TYR A 338 -9.45 27.05 32.16
CA TYR A 338 -8.84 25.87 32.80
C TYR A 338 -7.54 26.23 33.51
N VAL A 339 -7.06 25.37 34.40
CA VAL A 339 -5.83 25.61 35.17
C VAL A 339 -4.74 24.62 34.78
N LYS A 340 -3.57 25.11 34.39
CA LYS A 340 -2.40 24.27 34.11
C LYS A 340 -1.23 24.75 34.95
N ASP A 341 -0.65 23.86 35.75
CA ASP A 341 0.48 24.18 36.64
C ASP A 341 0.20 25.36 37.60
N GLY A 342 -1.06 25.53 38.02
CA GLY A 342 -1.50 26.62 38.90
C GLY A 342 -1.81 27.94 38.19
N GLU A 343 -1.60 28.03 36.86
CA GLU A 343 -1.94 29.19 36.06
C GLU A 343 -3.33 29.04 35.43
N ALA A 344 -4.16 30.07 35.57
CA ALA A 344 -5.44 30.16 34.89
C ALA A 344 -5.21 30.49 33.41
N LEU A 345 -5.65 29.60 32.53
CA LEU A 345 -5.57 29.70 31.08
C LEU A 345 -6.98 29.76 30.49
N HIS A 346 -7.09 30.37 29.32
CA HIS A 346 -8.32 30.44 28.54
C HIS A 346 -8.04 29.91 27.14
N TYR A 347 -8.87 28.98 26.67
CA TYR A 347 -8.78 28.45 25.31
C TYR A 347 -10.10 28.69 24.57
N THR A 348 -10.00 29.35 23.42
CA THR A 348 -11.09 29.48 22.46
C THR A 348 -10.61 28.95 21.10
N GLY A 349 -11.37 28.07 20.47
CA GLY A 349 -10.99 27.50 19.18
C GLY A 349 -12.08 26.67 18.53
N SER A 350 -11.87 26.35 17.25
CA SER A 350 -12.83 25.59 16.44
C SER A 350 -12.16 24.46 15.68
N MET A 351 -12.87 23.34 15.54
CA MET A 351 -12.52 22.21 14.69
C MET A 351 -12.59 22.64 13.22
N SER A 352 -11.59 22.27 12.41
CA SER A 352 -11.64 22.50 10.97
C SER A 352 -12.73 21.66 10.30
N ASP A 353 -13.30 22.15 9.19
CA ASP A 353 -14.34 21.43 8.44
C ASP A 353 -13.87 20.05 7.96
N ASN A 354 -12.60 19.94 7.57
CA ASN A 354 -11.99 18.68 7.14
C ASN A 354 -11.92 17.67 8.29
N LEU A 355 -11.45 18.11 9.47
CA LEU A 355 -11.40 17.26 10.65
C LEU A 355 -12.80 16.83 11.08
N ARG A 356 -13.75 17.77 11.11
CA ARG A 356 -15.16 17.52 11.44
C ARG A 356 -15.78 16.46 10.52
N THR A 357 -15.62 16.62 9.22
CA THR A 357 -16.10 15.66 8.22
C THR A 357 -15.48 14.28 8.41
N THR A 358 -14.17 14.25 8.69
CA THR A 358 -13.44 12.99 8.91
C THR A 358 -13.96 12.24 10.14
N VAL A 359 -14.12 12.92 11.28
CA VAL A 359 -14.67 12.36 12.52
C VAL A 359 -16.07 11.78 12.28
N ILE A 360 -16.94 12.55 11.62
CA ILE A 360 -18.32 12.13 11.34
C ILE A 360 -18.31 10.88 10.44
N ASN A 361 -17.47 10.83 9.41
CA ASN A 361 -17.37 9.66 8.55
C ASN A 361 -16.82 8.44 9.30
N ALA A 362 -15.85 8.63 10.19
CA ALA A 362 -15.30 7.57 11.03
C ALA A 362 -16.40 6.98 11.94
N PHE A 363 -17.26 7.81 12.52
CA PHE A 363 -18.42 7.34 13.29
C PHE A 363 -19.45 6.60 12.43
N ARG A 364 -19.71 7.07 11.20
CA ARG A 364 -20.61 6.38 10.26
C ARG A 364 -20.14 4.96 9.93
N ASN A 365 -18.85 4.66 10.07
CA ASN A 365 -18.31 3.32 9.88
C ASN A 365 -18.43 2.42 11.12
N LEU A 366 -18.74 2.97 12.30
CA LEU A 366 -18.86 2.20 13.55
C LEU A 366 -19.79 0.97 13.43
N PRO A 367 -20.99 1.04 12.79
CA PRO A 367 -21.83 -0.13 12.57
C PRO A 367 -21.13 -1.29 11.85
N ASN A 368 -20.27 -1.00 10.87
CA ASN A 368 -19.54 -2.03 10.13
C ASN A 368 -18.52 -2.72 11.04
N LEU A 369 -17.79 -1.94 11.85
CA LEU A 369 -16.80 -2.48 12.80
C LEU A 369 -17.44 -3.37 13.86
N ILE A 370 -18.62 -3.00 14.36
CA ILE A 370 -19.36 -3.79 15.34
C ILE A 370 -19.93 -5.06 14.68
N THR A 371 -20.45 -4.95 13.46
CA THR A 371 -20.99 -6.10 12.73
C THR A 371 -19.90 -7.13 12.46
N ASP A 372 -18.73 -6.69 11.96
CA ASP A 372 -17.54 -7.54 11.79
C ASP A 372 -17.12 -8.13 13.14
N GLY A 373 -16.89 -7.27 14.13
CA GLY A 373 -16.49 -7.63 15.48
C GLY A 373 -17.33 -8.71 16.13
N SER A 374 -18.64 -8.64 15.97
CA SER A 374 -19.62 -9.50 16.65
C SER A 374 -20.09 -10.68 15.82
N ASP A 375 -19.50 -10.95 14.65
CA ASP A 375 -19.99 -11.98 13.71
C ASP A 375 -21.49 -11.78 13.34
N GLY A 376 -21.92 -10.53 13.24
CA GLY A 376 -23.28 -10.16 12.84
C GLY A 376 -24.37 -10.33 13.91
N VAL A 377 -24.01 -10.77 15.13
CA VAL A 377 -25.02 -10.95 16.21
C VAL A 377 -25.52 -9.62 16.79
N VAL A 378 -24.85 -8.51 16.46
CA VAL A 378 -25.22 -7.15 16.88
C VAL A 378 -25.52 -6.28 15.67
N SER A 379 -26.74 -5.74 15.63
CA SER A 379 -27.15 -4.69 14.70
C SER A 379 -27.01 -3.31 15.35
N ASN A 380 -26.85 -2.26 14.55
CA ASN A 380 -26.62 -0.91 15.07
C ASN A 380 -27.43 0.13 14.30
N THR A 381 -27.89 1.15 15.01
CA THR A 381 -28.44 2.38 14.43
C THR A 381 -27.81 3.58 15.10
N TYR A 382 -27.81 4.74 14.45
CA TYR A 382 -27.19 5.92 15.02
C TYR A 382 -27.89 7.22 14.64
N ASP A 383 -27.81 8.19 15.53
CA ASP A 383 -28.10 9.61 15.28
C ASP A 383 -26.81 10.44 15.45
N ILE A 384 -26.69 11.53 14.70
CA ILE A 384 -25.56 12.48 14.79
C ILE A 384 -26.11 13.88 15.01
N VAL A 385 -25.59 14.58 16.00
CA VAL A 385 -25.96 15.96 16.33
C VAL A 385 -24.71 16.81 16.43
N GLU A 386 -24.64 17.86 15.62
CA GLU A 386 -23.62 18.91 15.75
C GLU A 386 -24.12 20.00 16.70
N ILE A 387 -23.37 20.27 17.75
CA ILE A 387 -23.70 21.26 18.77
C ILE A 387 -23.10 22.61 18.35
N SER A 388 -23.97 23.58 18.06
CA SER A 388 -23.55 24.92 17.63
C SER A 388 -22.95 25.77 18.74
N LYS A 389 -23.31 25.50 20.00
CA LYS A 389 -22.79 26.22 21.16
C LYS A 389 -21.39 25.71 21.51
N PRO A 390 -20.45 26.58 21.91
CA PRO A 390 -19.16 26.14 22.37
C PRO A 390 -19.28 25.39 23.70
N ILE A 391 -18.36 24.47 23.94
CA ILE A 391 -18.12 23.95 25.28
C ILE A 391 -17.63 25.10 26.16
N THR A 392 -18.26 25.27 27.32
CA THR A 392 -17.90 26.33 28.28
C THR A 392 -17.35 25.80 29.60
N LYS A 393 -17.33 24.48 29.78
CA LYS A 393 -16.83 23.79 30.97
C LYS A 393 -16.09 22.53 30.59
N ILE A 394 -14.98 22.26 31.26
CA ILE A 394 -14.23 21.01 31.18
C ILE A 394 -13.77 20.60 32.57
N SER A 395 -13.83 19.31 32.84
CA SER A 395 -13.43 18.72 34.11
C SER A 395 -11.95 18.35 34.11
N GLN A 396 -11.25 18.66 35.20
CA GLN A 396 -9.87 18.19 35.40
C GLN A 396 -9.86 16.71 35.78
N TYR A 397 -8.97 15.93 35.17
CA TYR A 397 -8.81 14.51 35.38
C TYR A 397 -7.33 14.15 35.60
N ASN A 398 -6.97 13.62 36.77
CA ASN A 398 -5.60 13.19 37.12
C ASN A 398 -4.48 14.19 36.76
N GLY A 399 -4.27 15.18 37.62
CA GLY A 399 -3.21 16.18 37.43
C GLY A 399 -3.62 17.23 36.40
N ASN A 400 -2.77 17.50 35.40
CA ASN A 400 -3.00 18.58 34.43
C ASN A 400 -3.86 18.19 33.21
N TYR A 401 -4.39 16.96 33.15
CA TYR A 401 -5.22 16.53 32.02
C TYR A 401 -6.68 16.96 32.23
N TYR A 402 -7.38 17.23 31.13
CA TYR A 402 -8.76 17.69 31.12
C TYR A 402 -9.63 16.84 30.23
N TRP A 403 -10.91 16.78 30.57
CA TRP A 403 -11.92 16.10 29.79
C TRP A 403 -13.27 16.77 29.78
N LEU A 404 -14.00 16.59 28.69
CA LEU A 404 -15.42 16.88 28.65
C LEU A 404 -16.18 15.73 29.30
N SER A 405 -16.59 15.90 30.56
CA SER A 405 -17.37 14.90 31.30
C SER A 405 -18.86 14.98 30.92
N ASN A 406 -19.62 13.95 31.31
CA ASN A 406 -21.08 13.98 31.19
C ASN A 406 -21.74 15.09 32.03
N LEU A 407 -21.12 15.50 33.15
CA LEU A 407 -21.62 16.59 34.00
C LEU A 407 -21.46 17.96 33.33
N ASP A 408 -20.41 18.14 32.54
CA ASP A 408 -20.12 19.41 31.86
C ASP A 408 -21.16 19.75 30.78
N ILE A 409 -21.79 18.72 30.20
CA ILE A 409 -22.75 18.82 29.08
C ILE A 409 -24.15 18.27 29.43
N GLN A 410 -24.51 18.27 30.71
CA GLN A 410 -25.76 17.67 31.17
C GLN A 410 -27.00 18.26 30.46
N THR A 411 -26.96 19.54 30.09
CA THR A 411 -28.03 20.22 29.36
C THR A 411 -28.25 19.58 27.99
N GLU A 412 -27.18 19.42 27.20
CA GLU A 412 -27.23 18.81 25.88
C GLU A 412 -27.57 17.32 25.96
N LEU A 413 -27.08 16.60 26.97
CA LEU A 413 -27.48 15.21 27.21
C LEU A 413 -28.98 15.09 27.49
N ASN A 414 -29.53 15.95 28.35
CA ASN A 414 -30.98 15.95 28.62
C ASN A 414 -31.82 16.27 27.38
N GLN A 415 -31.30 17.11 26.47
CA GLN A 415 -31.99 17.52 25.26
C GLN A 415 -31.90 16.46 24.15
N PHE A 416 -30.70 15.95 23.87
CA PHE A 416 -30.41 15.15 22.68
C PHE A 416 -30.29 13.66 22.96
N ALA A 417 -30.02 13.27 24.21
CA ALA A 417 -29.90 11.89 24.66
C ALA A 417 -30.98 11.54 25.70
N PRO A 418 -32.28 11.63 25.37
CA PRO A 418 -33.34 11.31 26.33
C PRO A 418 -33.20 9.88 26.84
N LYS A 419 -33.59 9.69 28.11
CA LYS A 419 -33.53 8.39 28.78
C LYS A 419 -34.17 7.31 27.91
N SER A 420 -33.50 6.18 27.80
CA SER A 420 -33.95 5.01 27.05
C SER A 420 -34.10 5.19 25.53
N LYS A 421 -33.52 6.23 24.93
CA LYS A 421 -33.43 6.33 23.46
C LYS A 421 -32.18 5.64 22.90
N TYR A 422 -31.04 5.80 23.57
CA TYR A 422 -29.75 5.27 23.11
C TYR A 422 -29.13 4.34 24.14
N ASP A 423 -28.36 3.38 23.64
CA ASP A 423 -27.51 2.47 24.42
C ASP A 423 -26.12 3.06 24.65
N ALA A 424 -25.66 3.92 23.75
CA ALA A 424 -24.37 4.58 23.83
C ALA A 424 -24.43 6.03 23.34
N VAL A 425 -23.82 6.93 24.12
CA VAL A 425 -23.61 8.33 23.75
C VAL A 425 -22.11 8.58 23.61
N HIS A 426 -21.72 8.99 22.42
CA HIS A 426 -20.37 9.37 22.04
C HIS A 426 -20.29 10.88 21.93
N VAL A 427 -19.23 11.47 22.46
CA VAL A 427 -18.98 12.90 22.35
C VAL A 427 -17.60 13.11 21.74
N VAL A 428 -17.52 13.94 20.71
CA VAL A 428 -16.22 14.40 20.17
C VAL A 428 -16.13 15.90 20.29
N TRP A 429 -15.01 16.39 20.82
CA TRP A 429 -14.80 17.81 21.06
C TRP A 429 -13.44 18.32 20.60
N ASN A 430 -13.36 19.60 20.25
CA ASN A 430 -12.11 20.25 19.88
C ASN A 430 -11.25 20.58 21.11
N ASN A 431 -10.24 19.77 21.39
CA ASN A 431 -9.34 19.99 22.53
C ASN A 431 -8.27 21.05 22.29
N GLY A 432 -7.91 21.32 21.02
CA GLY A 432 -6.87 22.31 20.70
C GLY A 432 -5.56 22.08 21.45
N SER A 433 -5.14 23.07 22.23
CA SER A 433 -3.92 23.03 23.06
C SER A 433 -4.14 22.52 24.48
N ILE A 434 -5.36 22.11 24.84
CA ILE A 434 -5.69 21.58 26.16
C ILE A 434 -5.12 20.16 26.26
N ASP A 435 -4.36 19.90 27.33
CA ASP A 435 -3.81 18.59 27.61
C ASP A 435 -4.94 17.61 27.94
N ALA A 436 -5.08 16.57 27.12
CA ALA A 436 -6.05 15.50 27.28
C ALA A 436 -5.44 14.21 26.74
N TYR A 437 -5.89 13.06 27.24
CA TYR A 437 -5.69 11.79 26.51
C TYR A 437 -6.62 11.76 25.29
N TRP A 438 -6.54 10.70 24.49
CA TRP A 438 -7.29 10.62 23.24
C TRP A 438 -8.78 10.28 23.45
N GLY A 439 -9.13 9.48 24.46
CA GLY A 439 -10.49 9.02 24.76
C GLY A 439 -10.69 8.71 26.26
N LEU A 440 -11.91 8.90 26.75
CA LEU A 440 -12.41 8.38 28.03
C LEU A 440 -13.76 7.71 27.79
N GLY A 441 -13.83 6.41 28.04
CA GLY A 441 -15.00 5.59 27.84
C GLY A 441 -15.35 4.77 29.08
N GLY A 442 -16.55 4.22 29.08
CA GLY A 442 -17.00 3.31 30.13
C GLY A 442 -17.67 3.96 31.34
N THR A 443 -17.98 5.26 31.27
CA THR A 443 -18.92 5.87 32.22
C THR A 443 -20.36 5.65 31.76
N SER A 444 -21.33 6.03 32.59
CA SER A 444 -22.75 5.90 32.26
C SER A 444 -23.49 7.22 32.39
N VAL A 445 -24.53 7.37 31.57
CA VAL A 445 -25.48 8.49 31.59
C VAL A 445 -26.90 7.95 31.70
N ASN A 446 -27.89 8.83 31.90
CA ASN A 446 -29.30 8.46 31.99
C ASN A 446 -29.61 7.38 33.05
N ASN A 447 -28.99 7.51 34.22
CA ASN A 447 -29.11 6.55 35.33
C ASN A 447 -28.65 5.12 34.97
N GLY A 448 -27.59 5.00 34.17
CA GLY A 448 -27.02 3.69 33.82
C GLY A 448 -27.60 3.05 32.57
N THR A 449 -28.60 3.66 31.92
CA THR A 449 -29.25 3.08 30.74
C THR A 449 -28.48 3.32 29.44
N ALA A 450 -27.40 4.10 29.47
CA ALA A 450 -26.54 4.33 28.32
C ALA A 450 -25.08 4.45 28.75
N THR A 451 -24.17 3.86 27.97
CA THR A 451 -22.73 4.09 28.13
C THR A 451 -22.36 5.46 27.59
N PHE A 452 -21.32 6.07 28.14
CA PHE A 452 -20.81 7.37 27.71
C PHE A 452 -19.32 7.28 27.38
N SER A 453 -18.95 7.86 26.25
CA SER A 453 -17.58 8.05 25.80
C SER A 453 -17.38 9.51 25.38
N SER A 454 -16.22 10.04 25.71
CA SER A 454 -15.79 11.39 25.33
C SER A 454 -14.40 11.30 24.71
N LEU A 455 -14.27 11.77 23.48
CA LEU A 455 -13.06 11.69 22.68
C LEU A 455 -12.63 13.08 22.25
N ILE A 456 -11.33 13.32 22.22
CA ILE A 456 -10.80 14.54 21.62
C ILE A 456 -10.72 14.40 20.10
N ALA A 457 -11.03 15.47 19.38
CA ALA A 457 -10.96 15.47 17.93
C ALA A 457 -9.53 15.40 17.41
N GLY A 458 -8.56 16.01 18.10
CA GLY A 458 -7.15 15.90 17.71
C GLY A 458 -6.85 16.30 16.26
N ARG A 459 -6.14 15.43 15.52
CA ARG A 459 -5.78 15.63 14.10
C ARG A 459 -6.49 14.62 13.20
N SER A 460 -6.67 14.96 11.92
CA SER A 460 -7.45 14.13 10.97
C SER A 460 -6.92 12.71 10.85
N PHE A 461 -5.60 12.52 10.88
CA PHE A 461 -4.99 11.20 10.73
C PHE A 461 -5.32 10.21 11.86
N TRP A 462 -5.83 10.67 13.00
CA TRP A 462 -6.32 9.78 14.08
C TRP A 462 -7.63 9.08 13.72
N TRP A 463 -8.38 9.64 12.77
CA TRP A 463 -9.69 9.17 12.37
C TRP A 463 -9.67 8.45 11.03
N THR A 464 -8.64 8.65 10.21
CA THR A 464 -8.48 8.08 8.87
C THR A 464 -7.67 6.79 8.85
N GLY A 465 -7.79 5.90 9.85
CA GLY A 465 -7.03 4.64 9.88
C GLY A 465 -6.91 4.00 8.49
N ILE A 466 -5.73 3.49 8.12
CA ILE A 466 -5.55 2.78 6.84
C ILE A 466 -6.40 1.51 6.92
N GLY A 467 -7.19 1.17 5.89
CA GLY A 467 -7.98 -0.07 5.82
C GLY A 467 -9.18 -0.15 6.77
N GLU A 468 -9.37 -1.29 7.44
CA GLU A 468 -10.52 -1.57 8.32
C GLU A 468 -10.49 -0.79 9.65
N ALA A 469 -9.38 -0.14 9.99
CA ALA A 469 -9.23 0.64 11.23
C ALA A 469 -9.96 2.01 11.20
N PHE A 470 -10.64 2.35 10.11
CA PHE A 470 -11.37 3.60 10.00
C PHE A 470 -12.54 3.67 11.00
N GLY A 471 -12.45 4.52 12.03
CA GLY A 471 -13.45 4.57 13.11
C GLY A 471 -13.12 3.76 14.35
N GLU A 472 -11.95 3.10 14.39
CA GLU A 472 -11.45 2.34 15.55
C GLU A 472 -11.56 3.08 16.90
N PRO A 473 -11.26 4.41 17.00
CA PRO A 473 -11.38 5.13 18.27
C PRO A 473 -12.77 5.06 18.91
N PHE A 474 -13.84 5.13 18.10
CA PHE A 474 -15.21 5.01 18.61
C PHE A 474 -15.50 3.62 19.13
N LEU A 475 -15.05 2.60 18.39
CA LEU A 475 -15.24 1.21 18.79
C LEU A 475 -14.54 0.93 20.12
N HIS A 476 -13.28 1.35 20.26
CA HIS A 476 -12.51 1.16 21.48
C HIS A 476 -13.21 1.79 22.70
N GLU A 477 -13.59 3.06 22.60
CA GLU A 477 -14.19 3.77 23.74
C GLU A 477 -15.60 3.26 24.08
N TRP A 478 -16.35 2.81 23.07
CA TRP A 478 -17.61 2.12 23.28
C TRP A 478 -17.43 0.82 24.06
N LEU A 479 -16.45 0.00 23.66
CA LEU A 479 -16.19 -1.32 24.23
C LEU A 479 -15.85 -1.27 25.71
N HIS A 480 -15.25 -0.18 26.21
CA HIS A 480 -15.09 0.01 27.66
C HIS A 480 -16.42 -0.08 28.39
N GLY A 481 -17.43 0.69 27.95
CA GLY A 481 -18.76 0.70 28.56
C GLY A 481 -19.51 -0.61 28.41
N VAL A 482 -19.40 -1.24 27.24
CA VAL A 482 -20.04 -2.53 26.97
C VAL A 482 -19.43 -3.64 27.84
N CYS A 483 -18.10 -3.66 27.99
CA CYS A 483 -17.42 -4.60 28.89
C CYS A 483 -17.87 -4.39 30.35
N TYR A 484 -17.95 -3.14 30.82
CA TYR A 484 -18.47 -2.86 32.17
C TYR A 484 -19.90 -3.35 32.35
N PHE A 485 -20.77 -3.12 31.36
CA PHE A 485 -22.16 -3.55 31.38
C PHE A 485 -22.32 -5.07 31.49
N TYR A 486 -21.58 -5.84 30.70
CA TYR A 486 -21.66 -7.31 30.74
C TYR A 486 -20.92 -7.90 31.94
N ARG A 487 -19.81 -7.30 32.38
CA ARG A 487 -19.14 -7.68 33.64
C ARG A 487 -20.09 -7.56 34.83
N ALA A 488 -20.88 -6.49 34.89
CA ALA A 488 -21.89 -6.30 35.94
C ALA A 488 -23.01 -7.36 35.91
N ARG A 489 -23.18 -8.09 34.81
CA ARG A 489 -24.11 -9.22 34.64
C ARG A 489 -23.49 -10.59 34.86
N GLY A 490 -22.23 -10.64 35.29
CA GLY A 490 -21.53 -11.88 35.60
C GLY A 490 -20.83 -12.53 34.40
N TYR A 491 -20.77 -11.88 33.24
CA TYR A 491 -19.98 -12.38 32.12
C TYR A 491 -18.49 -12.10 32.35
N PRO A 492 -17.59 -13.10 32.23
CA PRO A 492 -16.15 -12.91 32.33
C PRO A 492 -15.64 -11.96 31.24
N MET A 493 -14.96 -10.89 31.62
CA MET A 493 -14.36 -9.92 30.71
C MET A 493 -12.85 -9.86 30.93
N PRO A 494 -12.03 -9.76 29.86
CA PRO A 494 -10.59 -9.80 29.97
C PRO A 494 -10.04 -8.64 30.81
N ARG A 495 -8.85 -8.86 31.36
CA ARG A 495 -8.13 -7.84 32.11
C ARG A 495 -7.87 -6.63 31.22
N LYS A 496 -8.12 -5.44 31.78
CA LYS A 496 -8.07 -4.13 31.07
C LYS A 496 -9.08 -3.95 29.93
N ASN A 497 -10.04 -4.85 29.71
CA ASN A 497 -11.11 -4.65 28.74
C ASN A 497 -10.54 -4.27 27.36
N ALA A 498 -11.06 -3.23 26.69
CA ALA A 498 -10.54 -2.74 25.41
C ALA A 498 -9.05 -2.33 25.43
N ASP A 499 -8.46 -2.01 26.59
CA ASP A 499 -7.02 -1.69 26.74
C ASP A 499 -6.12 -2.94 26.91
N GLY A 500 -6.71 -4.14 26.87
CA GLY A 500 -6.01 -5.41 27.13
C GLY A 500 -5.14 -5.90 25.98
N MET A 501 -5.24 -5.34 24.78
CA MET A 501 -4.65 -5.93 23.56
C MET A 501 -3.20 -6.42 23.70
N LYS A 502 -2.29 -5.58 24.21
CA LYS A 502 -0.88 -5.95 24.39
C LYS A 502 -0.66 -6.98 25.50
N LEU A 503 -1.49 -6.93 26.55
CA LEU A 503 -1.42 -7.88 27.66
C LEU A 503 -1.76 -9.30 27.18
N HIS A 504 -2.67 -9.41 26.21
CA HIS A 504 -3.10 -10.68 25.64
C HIS A 504 -2.30 -11.09 24.39
N GLY A 505 -1.14 -10.45 24.14
CA GLY A 505 -0.21 -10.85 23.08
C GLY A 505 -0.55 -10.37 21.67
N TYR A 506 -1.54 -9.47 21.52
CA TYR A 506 -1.89 -8.91 20.22
C TYR A 506 -0.88 -7.84 19.80
N THR A 507 -0.60 -7.79 18.50
CA THR A 507 0.23 -6.75 17.86
C THR A 507 -0.66 -5.87 16.98
N LYS A 508 -0.37 -4.56 16.95
CA LYS A 508 -1.14 -3.62 16.15
C LYS A 508 -0.86 -3.85 14.67
N SER A 509 -1.90 -4.09 13.88
CA SER A 509 -1.83 -4.15 12.43
C SER A 509 -1.60 -2.76 11.83
N SER A 510 -0.78 -2.68 10.78
CA SER A 510 -0.56 -1.46 10.01
C SER A 510 -1.78 -1.07 9.15
N THR A 511 -2.69 -2.01 8.89
CA THR A 511 -3.87 -1.85 8.02
C THR A 511 -5.22 -2.09 8.71
N GLU A 512 -5.22 -2.65 9.92
CA GLU A 512 -6.46 -2.97 10.66
C GLU A 512 -6.41 -2.49 12.11
N GLY A 513 -5.33 -1.82 12.51
CA GLY A 513 -5.18 -1.31 13.88
C GLY A 513 -5.27 -2.44 14.90
N TRP A 514 -6.16 -2.30 15.88
CA TRP A 514 -6.40 -3.33 16.91
C TRP A 514 -7.63 -4.21 16.64
N MET A 515 -8.21 -4.20 15.43
CA MET A 515 -9.43 -4.96 15.11
C MET A 515 -9.30 -6.46 15.38
N GLY A 516 -8.11 -7.06 15.19
CA GLY A 516 -7.86 -8.45 15.58
C GLY A 516 -8.18 -8.74 17.06
N TYR A 517 -7.77 -7.84 17.97
CA TYR A 517 -8.13 -7.97 19.38
C TYR A 517 -9.61 -7.72 19.63
N TYR A 518 -10.19 -6.71 18.98
CA TYR A 518 -11.60 -6.37 19.21
C TYR A 518 -12.56 -7.43 18.68
N ARG A 519 -12.24 -8.11 17.58
CA ARG A 519 -12.99 -9.28 17.09
C ARG A 519 -13.00 -10.37 18.15
N ASP A 520 -11.85 -10.75 18.67
CA ASP A 520 -11.78 -11.78 19.72
C ASP A 520 -12.49 -11.32 21.00
N LEU A 521 -12.36 -10.06 21.39
CA LEU A 521 -13.08 -9.48 22.52
C LEU A 521 -14.60 -9.55 22.34
N MET A 522 -15.11 -9.17 21.17
CA MET A 522 -16.54 -9.16 20.85
C MET A 522 -17.12 -10.54 20.53
N ARG A 523 -16.28 -11.57 20.44
CA ARG A 523 -16.66 -12.98 20.24
C ARG A 523 -16.44 -13.83 21.49
N GLY A 524 -15.88 -13.26 22.56
CA GLY A 524 -15.56 -13.98 23.79
C GLY A 524 -14.39 -14.95 23.63
N GLN A 525 -13.42 -14.62 22.77
CA GLN A 525 -12.28 -15.44 22.37
C GLN A 525 -10.93 -14.90 22.88
N VAL A 526 -10.92 -13.98 23.85
CA VAL A 526 -9.67 -13.50 24.46
C VAL A 526 -9.22 -14.47 25.55
N TRP A 527 -8.07 -15.11 25.34
CA TRP A 527 -7.50 -16.03 26.33
C TRP A 527 -6.97 -15.28 27.56
N GLU A 528 -7.43 -15.69 28.76
CA GLU A 528 -7.02 -15.14 30.04
C GLU A 528 -6.32 -16.23 30.88
N PRO A 529 -4.97 -16.24 30.96
CA PRO A 529 -4.23 -17.30 31.65
C PRO A 529 -4.57 -17.44 33.13
N GLU A 530 -4.88 -16.33 33.82
CA GLU A 530 -5.18 -16.29 35.25
C GLU A 530 -6.43 -17.12 35.62
N VAL A 531 -7.40 -17.21 34.70
CA VAL A 531 -8.63 -18.01 34.87
C VAL A 531 -8.65 -19.25 33.98
N SER A 532 -7.60 -19.46 33.18
CA SER A 532 -7.46 -20.59 32.24
C SER A 532 -8.69 -20.78 31.35
N ALA A 533 -9.26 -19.66 30.87
CA ALA A 533 -10.47 -19.65 30.07
C ALA A 533 -10.46 -18.49 29.08
N TYR A 534 -11.29 -18.64 28.03
CA TYR A 534 -11.63 -17.54 27.14
C TYR A 534 -12.62 -16.60 27.81
N THR A 535 -12.41 -15.30 27.61
CA THR A 535 -13.19 -14.21 28.18
C THR A 535 -13.57 -13.21 27.09
N GLY A 536 -14.54 -12.35 27.39
CA GLY A 536 -15.04 -11.33 26.48
C GLY A 536 -16.55 -11.44 26.28
N ILE A 537 -17.05 -10.80 25.25
CA ILE A 537 -18.47 -10.64 24.99
C ILE A 537 -18.94 -11.82 24.13
N THR A 538 -19.36 -12.89 24.78
CA THR A 538 -19.92 -14.06 24.10
C THR A 538 -21.25 -13.74 23.39
N GLU A 539 -21.66 -14.56 22.45
CA GLU A 539 -23.00 -14.47 21.84
C GLU A 539 -24.12 -14.50 22.90
N ALA A 540 -23.97 -15.32 23.94
CA ALA A 540 -24.90 -15.36 25.07
C ALA A 540 -24.94 -14.03 25.84
N ALA A 541 -23.80 -13.34 25.96
CA ALA A 541 -23.76 -11.99 26.52
C ALA A 541 -24.53 -11.02 25.63
N TRP A 542 -24.26 -10.98 24.31
CA TRP A 542 -24.98 -10.13 23.38
C TRP A 542 -26.49 -10.33 23.44
N LYS A 543 -26.96 -11.59 23.49
CA LYS A 543 -28.38 -11.95 23.58
C LYS A 543 -29.02 -11.62 24.94
N SER A 544 -28.23 -11.37 25.99
CA SER A 544 -28.76 -10.97 27.30
C SER A 544 -29.30 -9.54 27.35
N GLY A 545 -29.05 -8.75 26.29
CA GLY A 545 -29.56 -7.40 26.10
C GLY A 545 -28.48 -6.32 26.11
N ASN A 546 -28.90 -5.06 26.12
CA ASN A 546 -28.05 -3.89 25.98
C ASN A 546 -28.27 -2.91 27.16
N PRO A 547 -27.44 -1.85 27.33
CA PRO A 547 -27.61 -0.85 28.40
C PRO A 547 -29.04 -0.34 28.61
N ASN A 548 -29.78 -0.11 27.52
CA ASN A 548 -31.15 0.40 27.59
C ASN A 548 -32.20 -0.67 27.96
N SER A 549 -31.90 -1.97 27.80
CA SER A 549 -32.85 -3.04 28.13
C SER A 549 -33.22 -3.08 29.63
N GLN A 550 -32.48 -2.41 30.50
CA GLN A 550 -32.85 -2.21 31.92
C GLN A 550 -34.16 -1.44 32.14
N GLY A 551 -34.65 -0.69 31.13
CA GLY A 551 -35.91 0.05 31.22
C GLY A 551 -37.14 -0.69 30.69
N LYS A 552 -37.00 -1.90 30.14
CA LYS A 552 -38.09 -2.60 29.42
C LYS A 552 -38.67 -3.82 30.15
N THR A 553 -38.12 -4.20 31.29
CA THR A 553 -38.77 -5.09 32.25
C THR A 553 -39.27 -4.25 33.43
N GLN A 554 -40.56 -3.90 33.37
CA GLN A 554 -41.35 -3.69 34.59
C GLN A 554 -41.76 -5.04 35.15
#